data_AF-A0A9E5GTP2-F1
#
_entry.id   AF-A0A9E5GTP2-F1
#
_cell.length_a   1.000
_cell.length_b   1.000
_cell.length_c   1.000
_cell.angle_alpha   90.00
_cell.angle_beta   90.00
_cell.angle_gamma   90.00
#
_symmetry.space_group_name_H-M   'P 1'
#
loop_
_entity.id
_entity.type
_entity.pdbx_description
1 polymer ?
#
loop_
_entity_poly.entity_id
_entity_poly.type
_entity_poly.pdbx_seq_one_letter_code
_entity_poly.pdbx_strand_id
1 'polypeptide(L)'
;MSVIKKIIANEIINSLGYPTLQGKLFLEDGRSVISNVSSLDPDLECPVTELRDNDKGRYNGLGSKKAVSYINDLIGPKLVGISPLKQTDIDNWLLKADGTKDKGRLGVNTISLISKLVANAGALISNQQPYQYLNEKFVQTSHLTVELKKLPTPLFTLLTGGKGGPTDLDFKEFLIFPSSAFPYNQSYQISVDLYHNLRQLFKMKFFTNLDAIDAIKHSVELMNLHYGQDIFASINFQAGNYFNQRYTVKDKDQSLSREDYTKFITEIIKKYLLLVIIDPLEKNDMQTNKKFLEEIKTDFYLATENPALLNQVT
;
A
#
# COMPACT_ATOMS: atom_id res chain seq x y z
N MET A 1 21.17 4.10 30.78
CA MET A 1 21.56 3.65 29.42
C MET A 1 20.29 3.48 28.60
N SER A 2 20.28 3.91 27.34
CA SER A 2 19.10 3.85 26.48
C SER A 2 19.02 2.51 25.72
N VAL A 3 19.13 1.40 26.44
CA VAL A 3 19.05 0.03 25.88
C VAL A 3 17.66 -0.56 26.08
N ILE A 4 17.31 -1.55 25.26
CA ILE A 4 16.05 -2.26 25.35
C ILE A 4 15.98 -3.00 26.69
N LYS A 5 14.95 -2.70 27.47
CA LYS A 5 14.63 -3.37 28.74
C LYS A 5 13.70 -4.56 28.53
N LYS A 6 12.65 -4.36 27.73
CA LYS A 6 11.60 -5.35 27.52
C LYS A 6 10.82 -5.04 26.24
N ILE A 7 10.34 -6.08 25.57
CA ILE A 7 9.34 -5.99 24.51
C ILE A 7 8.14 -6.84 24.93
N ILE A 8 6.94 -6.31 24.75
CA ILE A 8 5.67 -7.03 24.97
C ILE A 8 4.83 -6.86 23.71
N ALA A 9 4.35 -7.95 23.14
CA ALA A 9 3.38 -7.98 22.06
C ALA A 9 2.03 -8.52 22.54
N ASN A 10 0.97 -8.01 21.91
CA ASN A 10 -0.41 -8.41 22.09
C ASN A 10 -1.07 -8.60 20.72
N GLU A 11 -2.09 -9.45 20.70
CA GLU A 11 -3.03 -9.55 19.58
C GLU A 11 -4.06 -8.41 19.69
N ILE A 12 -4.23 -7.64 18.61
CA ILE A 12 -5.25 -6.59 18.45
C ILE A 12 -6.08 -6.86 17.20
N ILE A 13 -7.13 -6.07 16.94
CA ILE A 13 -8.03 -6.27 15.78
C ILE A 13 -7.76 -5.20 14.71
N ASN A 14 -7.61 -5.63 13.45
CA ASN A 14 -7.41 -4.77 12.29
C ASN A 14 -8.73 -4.20 11.74
N SER A 15 -8.66 -3.37 10.69
CA SER A 15 -9.83 -2.72 10.08
C SER A 15 -10.84 -3.69 9.44
N LEU A 16 -10.45 -4.93 9.16
CA LEU A 16 -11.32 -5.98 8.63
C LEU A 16 -11.91 -6.88 9.73
N GLY A 17 -11.63 -6.59 11.00
CA GLY A 17 -12.09 -7.41 12.11
C GLY A 17 -11.23 -8.66 12.39
N TYR A 18 -10.08 -8.80 11.74
CA TYR A 18 -9.17 -9.92 11.97
C TYR A 18 -8.02 -9.56 12.92
N PRO A 19 -7.45 -10.54 13.65
CA PRO A 19 -6.27 -10.34 14.46
C PRO A 19 -5.07 -9.75 13.70
N THR A 20 -4.31 -8.90 14.37
CA THR A 20 -2.96 -8.45 14.00
C THR A 20 -2.15 -8.17 15.26
N LEU A 21 -0.90 -7.70 15.12
CA LEU A 21 0.02 -7.49 16.23
C LEU A 21 0.14 -6.03 16.61
N GLN A 22 0.15 -5.77 17.92
CA GLN A 22 0.67 -4.55 18.53
C GLN A 22 1.79 -4.94 19.49
N GLY A 23 2.82 -4.10 19.60
CA GLY A 23 3.84 -4.26 20.62
C GLY A 23 4.20 -2.96 21.30
N LYS A 24 4.83 -3.10 22.47
CA LYS A 24 5.40 -2.03 23.26
C LYS A 24 6.84 -2.38 23.63
N LEU A 25 7.76 -1.47 23.34
CA LEU A 25 9.18 -1.59 23.69
C LEU A 25 9.47 -0.60 24.83
N PHE A 26 10.07 -1.11 25.91
CA PHE A 26 10.50 -0.35 27.07
C PHE A 26 12.02 -0.20 27.06
N LEU A 27 12.50 0.98 27.41
CA LEU A 27 13.91 1.30 27.58
C LEU A 27 14.27 1.33 29.07
N GLU A 28 15.55 1.08 29.40
CA GLU A 28 16.02 1.11 30.80
C GLU A 28 15.92 2.48 31.46
N ASP A 29 15.91 3.56 30.67
CA ASP A 29 15.72 4.93 31.16
C ASP A 29 14.25 5.32 31.37
N GLY A 30 13.33 4.36 31.31
CA GLY A 30 11.89 4.55 31.59
C GLY A 30 11.06 4.97 30.38
N ARG A 31 11.70 5.33 29.25
CA ARG A 31 10.98 5.63 28.01
C ARG A 31 10.35 4.37 27.39
N SER A 32 9.31 4.56 26.58
CA SER A 32 8.70 3.46 25.84
C SER A 32 8.06 3.93 24.53
N VAL A 33 7.92 3.01 23.57
CA VAL A 33 7.24 3.23 22.29
C VAL A 33 6.26 2.11 22.00
N ILE A 34 5.21 2.42 21.22
CA ILE A 34 4.19 1.47 20.78
C ILE A 34 4.17 1.47 19.25
N SER A 35 4.03 0.28 18.68
CA SER A 35 3.85 0.09 17.24
C SER A 35 2.83 -1.01 16.98
N ASN A 36 2.20 -0.97 15.81
CA ASN A 36 1.35 -2.03 15.28
C ASN A 36 1.75 -2.34 13.83
N VAL A 37 1.23 -3.44 13.29
CA VAL A 37 1.43 -3.84 11.90
C VAL A 37 0.10 -4.09 11.19
N SER A 38 0.06 -3.76 9.91
CA SER A 38 -1.05 -4.13 9.03
C SER A 38 -0.99 -5.63 8.73
N SER A 39 -2.14 -6.19 8.32
CA SER A 39 -2.23 -7.56 7.83
C SER A 39 -2.19 -7.59 6.31
N LEU A 40 -1.73 -8.71 5.75
CA LEU A 40 -1.88 -8.98 4.33
C LEU A 40 -3.34 -9.33 4.02
N ASP A 41 -3.80 -8.97 2.82
CA ASP A 41 -5.08 -9.44 2.31
C ASP A 41 -4.96 -10.95 2.02
N PRO A 42 -5.78 -11.81 2.67
CA PRO A 42 -5.70 -13.26 2.49
C PRO A 42 -6.03 -13.73 1.06
N ASP A 43 -6.72 -12.90 0.26
CA ASP A 43 -7.06 -13.21 -1.12
C ASP A 43 -5.98 -12.74 -2.12
N LEU A 44 -4.97 -11.99 -1.65
CA LEU A 44 -3.89 -11.45 -2.50
C LEU A 44 -2.62 -12.28 -2.37
N GLU A 45 -2.09 -12.72 -3.52
CA GLU A 45 -0.77 -13.35 -3.57
C GLU A 45 0.33 -12.35 -3.19
N CYS A 46 1.02 -12.62 -2.08
CA CYS A 46 2.13 -11.80 -1.62
C CYS A 46 3.46 -12.58 -1.70
N PRO A 47 4.59 -11.91 -2.02
CA PRO A 47 5.91 -12.54 -2.01
C PRO A 47 6.44 -12.82 -0.58
N VAL A 48 5.68 -12.44 0.43
CA VAL A 48 5.97 -12.63 1.84
C VAL A 48 4.78 -13.26 2.55
N THR A 49 5.06 -14.00 3.61
CA THR A 49 4.08 -14.76 4.37
C THR A 49 3.79 -14.10 5.71
N GLU A 50 2.53 -13.82 5.98
CA GLU A 50 2.05 -13.44 7.31
C GLU A 50 1.85 -14.69 8.18
N LEU A 51 2.46 -14.72 9.38
CA LEU A 51 2.30 -15.87 10.27
C LEU A 51 0.94 -15.82 10.96
N ARG A 52 0.13 -16.86 10.70
CA ARG A 52 -1.19 -17.09 11.29
C ARG A 52 -1.22 -18.38 12.12
N ASP A 53 -2.20 -18.47 13.02
CA ASP A 53 -2.38 -19.62 13.92
C ASP A 53 -2.89 -20.86 13.17
N ASN A 54 -3.65 -20.68 12.08
CA ASN A 54 -4.38 -21.73 11.35
C ASN A 54 -5.37 -22.55 12.22
N ASP A 55 -5.76 -22.00 13.37
CA ASP A 55 -6.79 -22.55 14.24
C ASP A 55 -8.19 -22.14 13.75
N LYS A 56 -8.90 -23.06 13.10
CA LYS A 56 -10.26 -22.81 12.59
C LYS A 56 -11.27 -22.42 13.67
N GLY A 57 -11.00 -22.72 14.95
CA GLY A 57 -11.84 -22.30 16.08
C GLY A 57 -11.73 -20.81 16.41
N ARG A 58 -10.75 -20.09 15.83
CA ARG A 58 -10.52 -18.67 16.08
C ARG A 58 -10.34 -17.90 14.79
N TYR A 59 -11.22 -16.94 14.53
CA TYR A 59 -11.11 -16.01 13.40
C TYR A 59 -10.87 -16.73 12.05
N ASN A 60 -11.53 -17.87 11.84
CA ASN A 60 -11.38 -18.70 10.64
C ASN A 60 -9.93 -19.14 10.32
N GLY A 61 -9.09 -19.31 11.35
CA GLY A 61 -7.67 -19.64 11.19
C GLY A 61 -6.72 -18.44 11.15
N LEU A 62 -7.26 -17.21 11.10
CA LEU A 62 -6.47 -15.98 10.96
C LEU A 62 -6.02 -15.38 12.30
N GLY A 63 -6.00 -16.17 13.37
CA GLY A 63 -5.38 -15.77 14.65
C GLY A 63 -3.89 -15.44 14.52
N SER A 64 -3.33 -14.68 15.47
CA SER A 64 -1.92 -14.26 15.48
C SER A 64 -1.20 -14.59 16.81
N LYS A 65 -1.74 -15.48 17.65
CA LYS A 65 -1.12 -15.85 18.95
C LYS A 65 0.27 -16.43 18.80
N LYS A 66 0.53 -17.20 17.75
CA LYS A 66 1.85 -17.78 17.47
C LYS A 66 2.91 -16.71 17.22
N ALA A 67 2.55 -15.66 16.48
CA ALA A 67 3.45 -14.52 16.28
C ALA A 67 3.66 -13.74 17.59
N VAL A 68 2.61 -13.58 18.41
CA VAL A 68 2.72 -12.98 19.76
C VAL A 68 3.69 -13.76 20.64
N SER A 69 3.60 -15.10 20.69
CA SER A 69 4.50 -15.92 21.51
C SER A 69 5.94 -15.87 21.01
N TYR A 70 6.16 -15.86 19.69
CA TYR A 70 7.50 -15.65 19.12
C TYR A 70 8.12 -14.33 19.58
N ILE A 71 7.34 -13.25 19.66
CA ILE A 71 7.83 -11.97 20.16
C ILE A 71 8.13 -12.04 21.66
N ASN A 72 7.17 -12.50 22.46
CA ASN A 72 7.26 -12.43 23.91
C ASN A 72 8.27 -13.42 24.51
N ASP A 73 8.33 -14.62 23.94
CA ASP A 73 9.05 -15.74 24.56
C ASP A 73 10.42 -16.00 23.90
N LEU A 74 10.60 -15.58 22.63
CA LEU A 74 11.83 -15.88 21.87
C LEU A 74 12.62 -14.65 21.47
N ILE A 75 11.98 -13.66 20.83
CA ILE A 75 12.67 -12.51 20.24
C ILE A 75 12.95 -11.43 21.27
N GLY A 76 11.92 -10.99 22.00
CA GLY A 76 12.01 -9.94 23.01
C GLY A 76 13.11 -10.20 24.04
N PRO A 77 13.17 -11.38 24.67
CA PRO A 77 14.23 -11.71 25.63
C PRO A 77 15.65 -11.62 25.05
N LYS A 78 15.84 -11.95 23.76
CA LYS A 78 17.15 -11.88 23.10
C LYS A 78 17.60 -10.46 22.75
N LEU A 79 16.66 -9.50 22.71
CA LEU A 79 16.96 -8.10 22.43
C LEU A 79 17.21 -7.26 23.69
N VAL A 80 17.01 -7.82 24.89
CA VAL A 80 17.29 -7.11 26.16
C VAL A 80 18.77 -6.73 26.24
N GLY A 81 19.05 -5.50 26.65
CA GLY A 81 20.39 -4.93 26.73
C GLY A 81 20.96 -4.43 25.41
N ILE A 82 20.27 -4.65 24.28
CA ILE A 82 20.70 -4.15 22.97
C ILE A 82 20.26 -2.70 22.79
N SER A 83 21.13 -1.86 22.22
CA SER A 83 20.77 -0.51 21.83
C SER A 83 19.85 -0.52 20.60
N PRO A 84 18.69 0.15 20.63
CA PRO A 84 17.81 0.23 19.46
C PRO A 84 18.39 1.10 18.33
N LEU A 85 19.50 1.80 18.54
CA LEU A 85 20.22 2.48 17.45
C LEU A 85 20.85 1.51 16.44
N LYS A 86 20.97 0.23 16.81
CA LYS A 86 21.47 -0.88 15.98
C LYS A 86 20.38 -1.49 15.08
N GLN A 87 19.55 -0.64 14.46
CA GLN A 87 18.44 -1.04 13.60
C GLN A 87 18.85 -2.11 12.57
N THR A 88 19.88 -1.83 11.77
CA THR A 88 20.35 -2.73 10.70
C THR A 88 20.81 -4.09 11.24
N ASP A 89 21.51 -4.11 12.38
CA ASP A 89 21.98 -5.36 12.99
C ASP A 89 20.81 -6.22 13.49
N ILE A 90 19.81 -5.58 14.11
CA ILE A 90 18.62 -6.26 14.61
C ILE A 90 17.77 -6.79 13.46
N ASP A 91 17.56 -5.99 12.41
CA ASP A 91 16.82 -6.42 11.22
C ASP A 91 17.52 -7.59 10.52
N ASN A 92 18.85 -7.53 10.35
CA ASN A 92 19.62 -8.63 9.77
C ASN A 92 19.58 -9.89 10.64
N TRP A 93 19.61 -9.74 11.96
CA TRP A 93 19.47 -10.86 12.88
C TRP A 93 18.08 -11.51 12.78
N LEU A 94 17.00 -10.72 12.67
CA LEU A 94 15.64 -11.22 12.45
C LEU A 94 15.52 -11.99 11.13
N LEU A 95 16.04 -11.43 10.04
CA LEU A 95 16.04 -12.08 8.73
C LEU A 95 16.83 -13.40 8.74
N LYS A 96 17.99 -13.42 9.40
CA LYS A 96 18.80 -14.63 9.57
C LYS A 96 18.12 -15.68 10.45
N ALA A 97 17.45 -15.25 11.52
CA ALA A 97 16.72 -16.14 12.42
C ALA A 97 15.51 -16.79 11.73
N ASP A 98 14.82 -16.03 10.88
CA ASP A 98 13.78 -16.55 10.01
C ASP A 98 14.35 -17.54 9.00
N GLY A 99 15.37 -17.14 8.23
CA GLY A 99 16.11 -18.00 7.31
C GLY A 99 15.33 -18.42 6.06
N THR A 100 14.14 -17.86 5.81
CA THR A 100 13.34 -18.10 4.60
C THR A 100 13.30 -16.85 3.72
N LYS A 101 13.08 -17.02 2.41
CA LYS A 101 13.01 -15.88 1.48
C LYS A 101 11.72 -15.08 1.66
N ASP A 102 10.62 -15.76 1.93
CA ASP A 102 9.27 -15.22 2.08
C ASP A 102 8.95 -14.80 3.52
N LYS A 103 9.88 -14.95 4.47
CA LYS A 103 9.66 -14.67 5.90
C LYS A 103 8.61 -15.59 6.54
N GLY A 104 8.42 -16.80 6.00
CA GLY A 104 7.39 -17.74 6.45
C GLY A 104 7.66 -18.41 7.80
N ARG A 105 8.89 -18.36 8.34
CA ARG A 105 9.19 -19.00 9.63
C ARG A 105 8.74 -18.15 10.81
N LEU A 106 9.14 -16.88 10.85
CA LEU A 106 8.77 -15.92 11.90
C LEU A 106 7.50 -15.14 11.52
N GLY A 107 7.22 -15.00 10.24
CA GLY A 107 6.15 -14.16 9.71
C GLY A 107 6.62 -12.72 9.48
N VAL A 108 6.21 -12.13 8.36
CA VAL A 108 6.48 -10.71 8.07
C VAL A 108 5.89 -9.80 9.14
N ASN A 109 4.72 -10.13 9.69
CA ASN A 109 4.08 -9.41 10.79
C ASN A 109 4.97 -9.34 12.05
N THR A 110 5.61 -10.44 12.44
CA THR A 110 6.55 -10.49 13.56
C THR A 110 7.78 -9.61 13.31
N ILE A 111 8.43 -9.80 12.16
CA ILE A 111 9.66 -9.10 11.79
C ILE A 111 9.40 -7.59 11.69
N SER A 112 8.35 -7.19 10.98
CA SER A 112 7.98 -5.79 10.80
C SER A 112 7.60 -5.11 12.12
N LEU A 113 6.94 -5.81 13.05
CA LEU A 113 6.59 -5.21 14.34
C LEU A 113 7.84 -4.88 15.16
N ILE A 114 8.79 -5.82 15.26
CA ILE A 114 10.04 -5.59 15.99
C ILE A 114 10.86 -4.48 15.32
N SER A 115 10.99 -4.53 13.99
CA SER A 115 11.70 -3.51 13.22
C SER A 115 11.14 -2.10 13.46
N LYS A 116 9.80 -1.94 13.42
CA LYS A 116 9.12 -0.66 13.70
C LYS A 116 9.28 -0.21 15.15
N LEU A 117 9.25 -1.13 16.13
CA LEU A 117 9.48 -0.79 17.53
C LEU A 117 10.90 -0.27 17.77
N VAL A 118 11.89 -0.94 17.18
CA VAL A 118 13.29 -0.54 17.27
C VAL A 118 13.49 0.83 16.61
N ALA A 119 12.90 1.06 15.43
CA ALA A 119 13.02 2.34 14.73
C ALA A 119 12.41 3.50 15.53
N ASN A 120 11.21 3.31 16.08
CA ASN A 120 10.55 4.30 16.93
C ASN A 120 11.33 4.56 18.22
N ALA A 121 11.90 3.52 18.83
CA ALA A 121 12.75 3.67 20.02
C ALA A 121 14.06 4.41 19.68
N GLY A 122 14.66 4.12 18.53
CA GLY A 122 15.83 4.81 18.02
C GLY A 122 15.57 6.29 17.80
N ALA A 123 14.47 6.64 17.12
CA ALA A 123 14.02 8.02 16.93
C ALA A 123 13.82 8.74 18.28
N LEU A 124 13.15 8.09 19.22
CA LEU A 124 12.91 8.64 20.56
C LEU A 124 14.22 8.89 21.33
N ILE A 125 15.21 8.01 21.19
CA ILE A 125 16.53 8.17 21.84
C ILE A 125 17.34 9.28 21.21
N SER A 126 17.27 9.43 19.89
CA SER A 126 17.92 10.49 19.13
C SER A 126 17.20 11.85 19.23
N ASN A 127 16.08 11.93 19.94
CA ASN A 127 15.23 13.14 20.01
C ASN A 127 14.80 13.63 18.60
N GLN A 128 14.48 12.67 17.73
CA GLN A 128 14.06 12.91 16.34
C GLN A 128 12.62 12.47 16.12
N GLN A 129 11.97 13.08 15.14
CA GLN A 129 10.71 12.54 14.64
C GLN A 129 10.98 11.23 13.86
N PRO A 130 10.05 10.24 13.89
CA PRO A 130 10.27 8.95 13.23
C PRO A 130 10.66 9.06 11.75
N TYR A 131 10.06 10.00 11.01
CA TYR A 131 10.37 10.21 9.59
C TYR A 131 11.80 10.73 9.36
N GLN A 132 12.34 11.53 10.28
CA GLN A 132 13.72 12.03 10.20
C GLN A 132 14.71 10.89 10.46
N TYR A 133 14.46 10.12 11.52
CA TYR A 133 15.27 8.95 11.87
C TYR A 133 15.29 7.91 10.74
N LEU A 134 14.13 7.61 10.16
CA LEU A 134 14.03 6.69 9.03
C LEU A 134 14.76 7.22 7.78
N ASN A 135 14.69 8.52 7.50
CA ASN A 135 15.44 9.13 6.41
C ASN A 135 16.95 8.99 6.62
N GLU A 136 17.45 9.25 7.83
CA GLU A 136 18.86 9.05 8.17
C GLU A 136 19.30 7.60 8.00
N LYS A 137 18.49 6.64 8.46
CA LYS A 137 18.75 5.22 8.24
C LYS A 137 18.76 4.85 6.76
N PHE A 138 17.80 5.36 5.99
CA PHE A 138 17.74 5.15 4.55
C PHE A 138 18.98 5.69 3.84
N VAL A 139 19.42 6.92 4.15
CA VAL A 139 20.63 7.54 3.59
C VAL A 139 21.86 6.70 3.94
N GLN A 140 21.97 6.23 5.18
CA GLN A 140 23.08 5.37 5.64
C GLN A 140 23.16 4.04 4.89
N THR A 141 22.02 3.41 4.57
CA THR A 141 21.99 2.08 3.94
C THR A 141 21.95 2.09 2.42
N SER A 142 21.38 3.14 1.81
CA SER A 142 21.21 3.23 0.35
C SER A 142 22.23 4.13 -0.34
N HIS A 143 22.89 5.02 0.41
CA HIS A 143 23.71 6.12 -0.11
C HIS A 143 22.94 7.11 -1.01
N LEU A 144 21.61 7.04 -1.04
CA LEU A 144 20.75 8.00 -1.73
C LEU A 144 20.35 9.10 -0.75
N THR A 145 20.44 10.36 -1.19
CA THR A 145 20.00 11.51 -0.39
C THR A 145 18.56 11.88 -0.75
N VAL A 146 17.69 11.92 0.26
CA VAL A 146 16.30 12.38 0.12
C VAL A 146 16.11 13.61 0.98
N GLU A 147 15.77 14.73 0.34
CA GLU A 147 15.47 15.98 1.04
C GLU A 147 14.00 15.97 1.50
N LEU A 148 13.79 16.17 2.80
CA LEU A 148 12.47 16.23 3.42
C LEU A 148 11.84 17.63 3.28
N LYS A 149 11.66 18.09 2.03
CA LYS A 149 11.16 19.46 1.74
C LYS A 149 9.64 19.59 1.74
N LYS A 150 8.91 18.51 1.42
CA LYS A 150 7.44 18.50 1.35
C LYS A 150 6.87 17.15 1.76
N LEU A 151 5.62 17.15 2.19
CA LEU A 151 4.84 15.92 2.35
C LEU A 151 4.60 15.28 0.97
N PRO A 152 4.48 13.94 0.90
CA PRO A 152 4.09 13.28 -0.34
C PRO A 152 2.67 13.72 -0.73
N THR A 153 2.45 13.88 -2.04
CA THR A 153 1.09 14.14 -2.55
C THR A 153 0.27 12.85 -2.41
N PRO A 154 -0.88 12.89 -1.71
CA PRO A 154 -1.70 11.70 -1.50
C PRO A 154 -2.46 11.28 -2.76
N LEU A 155 -2.66 9.98 -2.93
CA LEU A 155 -3.69 9.41 -3.79
C LEU A 155 -4.88 9.01 -2.90
N PHE A 156 -6.08 9.50 -3.23
CA PHE A 156 -7.29 9.19 -2.47
C PHE A 156 -8.24 8.33 -3.30
N THR A 157 -8.54 7.12 -2.83
CA THR A 157 -9.55 6.25 -3.43
C THR A 157 -10.95 6.84 -3.18
N LEU A 158 -11.67 7.16 -4.26
CA LEU A 158 -13.06 7.63 -4.19
C LEU A 158 -14.05 6.48 -4.35
N LEU A 159 -13.76 5.57 -5.29
CA LEU A 159 -14.59 4.41 -5.61
C LEU A 159 -13.71 3.15 -5.61
N THR A 160 -14.27 2.04 -5.12
CA THR A 160 -13.61 0.73 -5.11
C THR A 160 -14.52 -0.27 -5.81
N GLY A 161 -14.04 -0.79 -6.94
CA GLY A 161 -14.67 -1.88 -7.68
C GLY A 161 -13.87 -3.18 -7.53
N GLY A 162 -13.89 -3.99 -8.59
CA GLY A 162 -13.28 -5.29 -8.64
C GLY A 162 -13.88 -6.27 -7.63
N LYS A 163 -13.23 -7.42 -7.46
CA LYS A 163 -13.67 -8.44 -6.50
C LYS A 163 -13.67 -7.87 -5.07
N GLY A 164 -14.83 -7.94 -4.41
CA GLY A 164 -15.03 -7.47 -3.04
C GLY A 164 -15.26 -5.96 -2.90
N GLY A 165 -15.29 -5.20 -4.01
CA GLY A 165 -15.64 -3.78 -4.00
C GLY A 165 -17.13 -3.55 -3.71
N PRO A 166 -17.50 -2.45 -3.04
CA PRO A 166 -18.90 -2.09 -2.81
C PRO A 166 -19.63 -1.63 -4.08
N THR A 167 -18.90 -1.28 -5.15
CA THR A 167 -19.49 -0.93 -6.45
C THR A 167 -19.36 -2.07 -7.45
N ASP A 168 -20.31 -2.13 -8.37
CA ASP A 168 -20.34 -3.12 -9.44
C ASP A 168 -19.49 -2.65 -10.64
N LEU A 169 -18.19 -2.40 -10.39
CA LEU A 169 -17.20 -1.94 -11.38
C LEU A 169 -16.10 -3.00 -11.53
N ASP A 170 -15.45 -3.07 -12.69
CA ASP A 170 -14.38 -4.05 -12.93
C ASP A 170 -13.03 -3.57 -12.40
N PHE A 171 -12.71 -2.29 -12.59
CA PHE A 171 -11.45 -1.71 -12.10
C PHE A 171 -11.46 -1.63 -10.57
N LYS A 172 -10.30 -1.90 -9.97
CA LYS A 172 -10.16 -2.06 -8.52
C LYS A 172 -10.37 -0.75 -7.77
N GLU A 173 -9.71 0.33 -8.17
CA GLU A 173 -9.82 1.63 -7.50
C GLU A 173 -9.84 2.78 -8.49
N PHE A 174 -10.73 3.75 -8.24
CA PHE A 174 -10.76 5.03 -8.91
C PHE A 174 -10.30 6.07 -7.90
N LEU A 175 -9.10 6.59 -8.13
CA LEU A 175 -8.43 7.50 -7.23
C LEU A 175 -8.36 8.90 -7.84
N ILE A 176 -8.20 9.88 -6.96
CA ILE A 176 -7.81 11.23 -7.33
C ILE A 176 -6.47 11.59 -6.73
N PHE A 177 -5.78 12.46 -7.45
CA PHE A 177 -4.51 13.05 -7.09
C PHE A 177 -4.66 14.57 -7.13
N PRO A 178 -4.88 15.22 -5.97
CA PRO A 178 -4.90 16.67 -5.90
C PRO A 178 -3.54 17.26 -6.27
N SER A 179 -3.54 18.37 -6.99
CA SER A 179 -2.32 19.06 -7.41
C SER A 179 -1.39 19.34 -6.23
N SER A 180 -0.08 19.18 -6.44
CA SER A 180 0.94 19.47 -5.42
C SER A 180 1.04 20.96 -5.05
N ALA A 181 0.31 21.84 -5.74
CA ALA A 181 0.12 23.22 -5.36
C ALA A 181 -0.75 23.37 -4.09
N PHE A 182 -1.62 22.40 -3.79
CA PHE A 182 -2.44 22.42 -2.59
C PHE A 182 -1.66 21.88 -1.38
N PRO A 183 -1.77 22.53 -0.20
CA PRO A 183 -1.28 21.95 1.05
C PRO A 183 -2.10 20.72 1.42
N TYR A 184 -1.50 19.79 2.17
CA TYR A 184 -2.09 18.49 2.50
C TYR A 184 -3.51 18.58 3.09
N ASN A 185 -3.75 19.51 4.01
CA ASN A 185 -5.05 19.70 4.63
C ASN A 185 -6.14 20.08 3.61
N GLN A 186 -5.80 20.93 2.63
CA GLN A 186 -6.71 21.30 1.55
C GLN A 186 -6.93 20.12 0.60
N SER A 187 -5.88 19.41 0.22
CA SER A 187 -5.99 18.20 -0.61
C SER A 187 -6.89 17.14 0.04
N TYR A 188 -6.75 16.95 1.35
CA TYR A 188 -7.59 16.02 2.12
C TYR A 188 -9.06 16.48 2.15
N GLN A 189 -9.32 17.75 2.45
CA GLN A 189 -10.67 18.30 2.47
C GLN A 189 -11.35 18.15 1.11
N ILE A 190 -10.70 18.57 0.02
CA ILE A 190 -11.26 18.46 -1.34
C ILE A 190 -11.62 17.00 -1.65
N SER A 191 -10.77 16.06 -1.25
CA SER A 191 -10.99 14.64 -1.53
C SER A 191 -12.15 14.06 -0.74
N VAL A 192 -12.31 14.48 0.52
CA VAL A 192 -13.48 14.12 1.35
C VAL A 192 -14.77 14.71 0.77
N ASP A 193 -14.73 15.97 0.35
CA ASP A 193 -15.88 16.65 -0.25
C ASP A 193 -16.28 15.96 -1.58
N LEU A 194 -15.31 15.62 -2.44
CA LEU A 194 -15.54 14.85 -3.67
C LEU A 194 -16.16 13.48 -3.39
N TYR A 195 -15.64 12.76 -2.39
CA TYR A 195 -16.17 11.46 -1.98
C TYR A 195 -17.64 11.55 -1.56
N HIS A 196 -18.01 12.54 -0.74
CA HIS A 196 -19.38 12.72 -0.29
C HIS A 196 -20.30 13.22 -1.40
N ASN A 197 -19.82 14.11 -2.27
CA ASN A 197 -20.58 14.58 -3.43
C ASN A 197 -20.90 13.45 -4.40
N LEU A 198 -19.93 12.58 -4.71
CA LEU A 198 -20.15 11.39 -5.54
C LEU A 198 -21.22 10.47 -4.96
N ARG A 199 -21.17 10.22 -3.65
CA ARG A 199 -22.20 9.42 -2.95
C ARG A 199 -23.58 10.05 -3.03
N GLN A 200 -23.68 11.37 -2.88
CA GLN A 200 -24.95 12.08 -2.92
C GLN A 200 -25.56 12.09 -4.33
N LEU A 201 -24.76 12.42 -5.35
CA LEU A 201 -25.21 12.60 -6.71
C LEU A 201 -25.51 11.26 -7.41
N PHE A 202 -24.60 10.30 -7.28
CA PHE A 202 -24.64 9.05 -8.05
C PHE A 202 -25.09 7.85 -7.23
N LYS A 203 -25.26 8.00 -5.90
CA LYS A 203 -25.64 6.92 -4.99
C LYS A 203 -24.73 5.68 -5.10
N MET A 204 -23.49 5.89 -5.55
CA MET A 204 -22.50 4.84 -5.82
C MET A 204 -22.96 3.78 -6.84
N LYS A 205 -23.81 4.16 -7.80
CA LYS A 205 -24.29 3.29 -8.88
C LYS A 205 -23.77 3.79 -10.21
N PHE A 206 -23.04 2.93 -10.91
CA PHE A 206 -22.42 3.19 -12.21
C PHE A 206 -22.66 1.99 -13.11
N PHE A 207 -22.90 2.21 -14.41
CA PHE A 207 -23.17 1.12 -15.35
C PHE A 207 -21.87 0.56 -15.95
N THR A 208 -20.92 1.45 -16.24
CA THR A 208 -19.60 1.11 -16.79
C THR A 208 -18.47 1.75 -15.98
N ASN A 209 -17.23 1.32 -16.22
CA ASN A 209 -16.07 1.93 -15.57
C ASN A 209 -15.89 3.38 -16.06
N LEU A 210 -16.17 3.66 -17.33
CA LEU A 210 -16.09 5.02 -17.88
C LEU A 210 -17.11 5.96 -17.26
N ASP A 211 -18.34 5.50 -16.98
CA ASP A 211 -19.35 6.32 -16.30
C ASP A 211 -18.87 6.77 -14.92
N ALA A 212 -18.10 5.93 -14.23
CA ALA A 212 -17.53 6.26 -12.92
C ALA A 212 -16.47 7.37 -13.03
N ILE A 213 -15.64 7.34 -14.08
CA ILE A 213 -14.63 8.40 -14.32
C ILE A 213 -15.33 9.71 -14.73
N ASP A 214 -16.34 9.63 -15.60
CA ASP A 214 -17.14 10.79 -15.99
C ASP A 214 -17.87 11.41 -14.79
N ALA A 215 -18.38 10.60 -13.86
CA ALA A 215 -18.95 11.08 -12.61
C ALA A 215 -17.93 11.79 -11.70
N ILE A 216 -16.70 11.29 -11.62
CA ILE A 216 -15.60 11.95 -10.90
C ILE A 216 -15.31 13.31 -11.53
N LYS A 217 -15.13 13.36 -12.85
CA LYS A 217 -14.89 14.60 -13.58
C LYS A 217 -16.00 15.62 -13.34
N HIS A 218 -17.26 15.20 -13.48
CA HIS A 218 -18.41 16.07 -13.23
C HIS A 218 -18.44 16.61 -11.78
N SER A 219 -18.11 15.76 -10.80
CA SER A 219 -18.06 16.17 -9.39
C SER A 219 -16.96 17.19 -9.10
N VAL A 220 -15.81 17.08 -9.78
CA VAL A 220 -14.72 18.06 -9.72
C VAL A 220 -15.18 19.41 -10.27
N GLU A 221 -15.84 19.42 -11.43
CA GLU A 221 -16.34 20.64 -12.08
C GLU A 221 -17.42 21.34 -11.21
N LEU A 222 -18.31 20.58 -10.56
CA LEU A 222 -19.32 21.13 -9.64
C LEU A 222 -18.73 21.83 -8.42
N MET A 223 -17.50 21.47 -8.04
CA MET A 223 -16.77 22.12 -6.95
C MET A 223 -15.98 23.35 -7.41
N ASN A 224 -16.17 23.79 -8.66
CA ASN A 224 -15.40 24.87 -9.30
C ASN A 224 -13.88 24.59 -9.33
N LEU A 225 -13.50 23.32 -9.46
CA LEU A 225 -12.12 22.88 -9.65
C LEU A 225 -11.93 22.39 -11.09
N HIS A 226 -10.68 22.46 -11.58
CA HIS A 226 -10.34 22.06 -12.94
C HIS A 226 -9.78 20.64 -12.96
N TYR A 227 -10.48 19.75 -13.68
CA TYR A 227 -9.98 18.40 -13.96
C TYR A 227 -8.74 18.45 -14.85
N GLY A 228 -7.69 17.71 -14.50
CA GLY A 228 -6.41 17.71 -15.20
C GLY A 228 -5.49 18.90 -14.88
N GLN A 229 -5.86 19.75 -13.92
CA GLN A 229 -5.03 20.86 -13.43
C GLN A 229 -5.02 20.93 -11.90
N ASP A 230 -6.20 21.03 -11.30
CA ASP A 230 -6.38 21.04 -9.84
C ASP A 230 -6.49 19.63 -9.29
N ILE A 231 -7.26 18.78 -9.98
CA ILE A 231 -7.48 17.37 -9.62
C ILE A 231 -7.18 16.49 -10.83
N PHE A 232 -6.29 15.52 -10.64
CA PHE A 232 -5.99 14.49 -11.63
C PHE A 232 -6.64 13.18 -11.22
N ALA A 233 -7.08 12.36 -12.17
CA ALA A 233 -7.55 11.01 -11.87
C ALA A 233 -6.40 10.01 -11.94
N SER A 234 -6.59 8.89 -11.25
CA SER A 234 -5.69 7.74 -11.26
C SER A 234 -6.53 6.49 -11.11
N ILE A 235 -6.09 5.38 -11.71
CA ILE A 235 -6.86 4.13 -11.69
C ILE A 235 -5.93 2.99 -11.31
N ASN A 236 -6.38 2.22 -10.32
CA ASN A 236 -5.89 0.87 -10.10
C ASN A 236 -6.78 -0.09 -10.88
N PHE A 237 -6.27 -0.56 -12.01
CA PHE A 237 -6.99 -1.46 -12.88
C PHE A 237 -7.02 -2.86 -12.28
N GLN A 238 -5.89 -3.32 -11.71
CA GLN A 238 -5.68 -4.70 -11.29
C GLN A 238 -6.14 -5.69 -12.38
N ALA A 239 -5.67 -5.46 -13.61
CA ALA A 239 -6.29 -6.02 -14.81
C ALA A 239 -6.30 -7.55 -14.88
N GLY A 240 -5.45 -8.22 -14.11
CA GLY A 240 -5.47 -9.67 -13.95
C GLY A 240 -6.79 -10.24 -13.42
N ASN A 241 -7.55 -9.46 -12.64
CA ASN A 241 -8.81 -9.92 -12.06
C ASN A 241 -9.91 -10.20 -13.09
N TYR A 242 -9.84 -9.56 -14.25
CA TYR A 242 -10.81 -9.71 -15.34
C TYR A 242 -10.16 -10.19 -16.65
N PHE A 243 -8.99 -10.81 -16.53
CA PHE A 243 -8.27 -11.46 -17.62
C PHE A 243 -8.38 -12.97 -17.53
N ASN A 244 -8.93 -13.60 -18.58
CA ASN A 244 -8.89 -15.05 -18.78
C ASN A 244 -8.67 -15.34 -20.27
N GLN A 245 -7.40 -15.37 -20.70
CA GLN A 245 -6.94 -15.39 -22.11
C GLN A 245 -7.30 -14.12 -22.91
N ARG A 246 -8.43 -13.50 -22.58
CA ARG A 246 -9.00 -12.24 -23.09
C ARG A 246 -9.47 -11.40 -21.90
N TYR A 247 -9.60 -10.10 -22.09
CA TYR A 247 -10.12 -9.19 -21.06
C TYR A 247 -11.64 -9.05 -21.19
N THR A 248 -12.36 -9.09 -20.07
CA THR A 248 -13.81 -8.85 -20.04
C THR A 248 -14.08 -7.64 -19.14
N VAL A 249 -14.55 -6.55 -19.73
CA VAL A 249 -14.85 -5.29 -19.01
C VAL A 249 -16.24 -4.81 -19.42
N LYS A 250 -16.98 -4.23 -18.50
CA LYS A 250 -18.37 -3.77 -18.72
C LYS A 250 -18.51 -2.69 -19.76
N ASP A 251 -17.45 -1.94 -20.04
CA ASP A 251 -17.43 -0.92 -21.08
C ASP A 251 -17.51 -1.49 -22.50
N LYS A 252 -17.46 -2.82 -22.65
CA LYS A 252 -17.45 -3.52 -23.94
C LYS A 252 -18.37 -4.74 -23.92
N ASP A 253 -19.21 -4.87 -24.94
CA ASP A 253 -20.12 -6.02 -25.10
C ASP A 253 -19.38 -7.34 -25.36
N GLN A 254 -18.17 -7.27 -25.92
CA GLN A 254 -17.36 -8.45 -26.27
C GLN A 254 -16.03 -8.44 -25.51
N SER A 255 -15.57 -9.64 -25.16
CA SER A 255 -14.22 -9.81 -24.60
C SER A 255 -13.16 -9.32 -25.58
N LEU A 256 -12.17 -8.60 -25.07
CA LEU A 256 -11.11 -7.97 -25.86
C LEU A 256 -9.88 -8.87 -25.93
N SER A 257 -9.23 -8.87 -27.10
CA SER A 257 -7.89 -9.43 -27.20
C SER A 257 -6.91 -8.58 -26.39
N ARG A 258 -5.69 -9.08 -26.15
CA ARG A 258 -4.64 -8.28 -25.49
C ARG A 258 -4.35 -6.98 -26.25
N GLU A 259 -4.32 -7.04 -27.57
CA GLU A 259 -4.05 -5.88 -28.41
C GLU A 259 -5.20 -4.86 -28.34
N ASP A 260 -6.45 -5.33 -28.48
CA ASP A 260 -7.62 -4.44 -28.42
C ASP A 260 -7.79 -3.81 -27.04
N TYR A 261 -7.51 -4.56 -25.97
CA TYR A 261 -7.52 -4.04 -24.61
C TYR A 261 -6.40 -3.03 -24.38
N THR A 262 -5.20 -3.27 -24.90
CA THR A 262 -4.09 -2.30 -24.81
C THR A 262 -4.47 -0.98 -25.49
N LYS A 263 -5.08 -1.04 -26.70
CA LYS A 263 -5.58 0.16 -27.39
C LYS A 263 -6.66 0.88 -26.56
N PHE A 264 -7.62 0.12 -26.04
CA PHE A 264 -8.69 0.66 -25.19
C PHE A 264 -8.14 1.37 -23.94
N ILE A 265 -7.19 0.78 -23.22
CA ILE A 265 -6.58 1.41 -22.04
C ILE A 265 -5.76 2.64 -22.43
N THR A 266 -4.99 2.60 -23.51
CA THR A 266 -4.26 3.77 -24.02
C THR A 266 -5.20 4.93 -24.36
N GLU A 267 -6.35 4.65 -24.98
CA GLU A 267 -7.38 5.66 -25.26
C GLU A 267 -7.95 6.27 -23.97
N ILE A 268 -8.24 5.45 -22.96
CA ILE A 268 -8.77 5.91 -21.66
C ILE A 268 -7.77 6.81 -20.96
N ILE A 269 -6.50 6.39 -20.88
CA ILE A 269 -5.44 7.15 -20.23
C ILE A 269 -5.35 8.56 -20.82
N LYS A 270 -5.38 8.67 -22.15
CA LYS A 270 -5.32 9.95 -22.86
C LYS A 270 -6.61 10.75 -22.72
N LYS A 271 -7.77 10.12 -22.93
CA LYS A 271 -9.09 10.78 -22.88
C LYS A 271 -9.36 11.38 -21.50
N TYR A 272 -9.01 10.65 -20.44
CA TYR A 272 -9.27 11.04 -19.06
C TYR A 272 -8.04 11.60 -18.35
N LEU A 273 -6.93 11.86 -19.06
CA LEU A 273 -5.72 12.47 -18.48
C LEU A 273 -5.29 11.77 -17.18
N LEU A 274 -5.26 10.43 -17.19
CA LEU A 274 -4.91 9.65 -16.01
C LEU A 274 -3.44 9.88 -15.67
N LEU A 275 -3.16 10.44 -14.50
CA LEU A 275 -1.80 10.82 -14.10
C LEU A 275 -1.01 9.65 -13.52
N VAL A 276 -1.67 8.78 -12.75
CA VAL A 276 -1.05 7.55 -12.22
C VAL A 276 -1.90 6.37 -12.64
N ILE A 277 -1.27 5.37 -13.25
CA ILE A 277 -1.92 4.10 -13.58
C ILE A 277 -1.28 2.97 -12.78
N ILE A 278 -2.11 2.10 -12.21
CA ILE A 278 -1.67 0.98 -11.38
C ILE A 278 -2.15 -0.32 -12.02
N ASP A 279 -1.21 -1.21 -12.31
CA ASP A 279 -1.42 -2.54 -12.91
C ASP A 279 -2.45 -2.57 -14.08
N PRO A 280 -2.21 -1.77 -15.15
CA PRO A 280 -3.15 -1.58 -16.27
C PRO A 280 -3.37 -2.84 -17.13
N LEU A 281 -2.43 -3.79 -17.08
CA LEU A 281 -2.41 -5.02 -17.87
C LEU A 281 -2.12 -6.23 -16.96
N GLU A 282 -2.31 -7.44 -17.46
CA GLU A 282 -2.02 -8.66 -16.72
C GLU A 282 -0.54 -8.76 -16.30
N LYS A 283 -0.30 -8.96 -15.01
CA LYS A 283 1.03 -8.82 -14.36
C LYS A 283 2.11 -9.76 -14.92
N ASN A 284 1.69 -10.91 -15.46
CA ASN A 284 2.58 -11.93 -16.00
C ASN A 284 2.89 -11.77 -17.49
N ASP A 285 2.20 -10.87 -18.20
CA ASP A 285 2.42 -10.64 -19.64
C ASP A 285 3.52 -9.59 -19.88
N MET A 286 4.76 -9.97 -19.59
CA MET A 286 5.90 -9.04 -19.66
C MET A 286 6.10 -8.44 -21.06
N GLN A 287 5.82 -9.20 -22.12
CA GLN A 287 6.03 -8.74 -23.49
C GLN A 287 5.04 -7.65 -23.88
N THR A 288 3.74 -7.86 -23.60
CA THR A 288 2.72 -6.84 -23.88
C THR A 288 2.94 -5.62 -23.02
N ASN A 289 3.24 -5.80 -21.73
CA ASN A 289 3.53 -4.70 -20.82
C ASN A 289 4.70 -3.83 -21.31
N LYS A 290 5.82 -4.44 -21.72
CA LYS A 290 6.95 -3.69 -22.26
C LYS A 290 6.56 -2.84 -23.48
N LYS A 291 5.85 -3.44 -24.43
CA LYS A 291 5.38 -2.73 -25.65
C LYS A 291 4.45 -1.57 -25.32
N PHE A 292 3.47 -1.82 -24.44
CA PHE A 292 2.55 -0.80 -23.95
C PHE A 292 3.32 0.38 -23.36
N LEU A 293 4.27 0.11 -22.46
CA LEU A 293 5.07 1.15 -21.80
C LEU A 293 5.99 1.89 -22.77
N GLU A 294 6.48 1.24 -23.83
CA GLU A 294 7.23 1.89 -24.91
C GLU A 294 6.40 2.86 -25.76
N GLU A 295 5.10 2.59 -25.93
CA GLU A 295 4.19 3.39 -26.76
C GLU A 295 3.74 4.69 -26.06
N ILE A 296 3.71 4.69 -24.73
CA ILE A 296 3.03 5.72 -23.92
C ILE A 296 3.98 6.53 -23.01
N LYS A 297 5.30 6.43 -23.25
CA LYS A 297 6.44 6.80 -22.39
C LYS A 297 6.44 8.18 -21.69
N THR A 298 5.54 9.11 -22.01
CA THR A 298 5.64 10.51 -21.56
C THR A 298 4.43 11.09 -20.83
N ASP A 299 3.32 10.38 -20.71
CA ASP A 299 2.04 11.03 -20.40
C ASP A 299 1.53 10.77 -18.96
N PHE A 300 2.15 9.86 -18.19
CA PHE A 300 1.68 9.43 -16.86
C PHE A 300 2.78 8.73 -16.05
N TYR A 301 2.50 8.45 -14.76
CA TYR A 301 3.31 7.62 -13.88
C TYR A 301 2.77 6.19 -13.79
N LEU A 302 3.63 5.19 -14.00
CA LEU A 302 3.29 3.79 -13.75
C LEU A 302 3.60 3.43 -12.29
N ALA A 303 2.63 2.85 -11.61
CA ALA A 303 2.83 2.11 -10.38
C ALA A 303 2.41 0.64 -10.59
N THR A 304 3.06 -0.29 -9.90
CA THR A 304 2.81 -1.71 -10.09
C THR A 304 3.20 -2.50 -8.85
N GLU A 305 2.44 -3.56 -8.58
CA GLU A 305 2.78 -4.55 -7.56
C GLU A 305 3.85 -5.56 -8.03
N ASN A 306 4.22 -5.56 -9.33
CA ASN A 306 5.27 -6.41 -9.89
C ASN A 306 6.59 -5.63 -10.06
N PRO A 307 7.57 -5.79 -9.14
CA PRO A 307 8.83 -5.05 -9.22
C PRO A 307 9.64 -5.35 -10.48
N ALA A 308 9.45 -6.53 -11.08
CA ALA A 308 10.14 -6.91 -12.31
C ALA A 308 9.72 -6.04 -13.50
N LEU A 309 8.51 -5.46 -13.46
CA LEU A 309 8.01 -4.58 -14.51
C LEU A 309 8.71 -3.21 -14.48
N LEU A 310 9.01 -2.68 -13.30
CA LEU A 310 9.74 -1.42 -13.14
C LEU A 310 11.14 -1.48 -13.77
N ASN A 311 11.84 -2.60 -13.61
CA ASN A 311 13.19 -2.81 -14.13
C ASN A 311 13.28 -2.90 -15.67
N GLN A 312 12.15 -2.96 -16.38
CA GLN A 312 12.15 -3.04 -17.84
C GLN A 312 12.08 -1.66 -18.52
N VAL A 313 11.78 -0.61 -17.75
CA VAL A 313 11.44 0.72 -18.25
C VAL A 313 12.38 1.81 -17.70
N THR A 314 13.09 1.52 -16.60
CA THR A 314 14.21 2.31 -16.08
C THR A 314 15.52 1.89 -16.71
#